data_AF-A0A1B7KVL4-F1
#
_entry.id   AF-A0A1B7KVL4-F1
#
_cell.length_a   1.000
_cell.length_b   1.000
_cell.length_c   1.000
_cell.angle_alpha   90.00
_cell.angle_beta   90.00
_cell.angle_gamma   90.00
#
_symmetry.space_group_name_H-M   'P 1'
#
loop_
_entity.id
_entity.type
_entity.pdbx_description
1 polymer ?
#
loop_
_entity_poly.entity_id
_entity_poly.type
_entity_poly.pdbx_seq_one_letter_code
_entity_poly.pdbx_strand_id
1 'polypeptide(L)' 'MPQSIAIINNAFRVFADCCLKGIEANEGHLKEAEKSAGGITAVNPHIGYEAAARIAKEAILEGKYFRE' A
#
# COMPACT_ATOMS: atom_id res chain seq x y z
N MET A 1 -40.64 0.24 -3.10
CA MET A 1 -39.17 0.15 -2.94
C MET A 1 -38.66 1.49 -2.41
N PRO A 2 -37.92 1.52 -1.29
CA PRO A 2 -37.36 2.76 -0.73
C PRO A 2 -36.47 3.50 -1.73
N GLN A 3 -36.60 4.82 -1.85
CA GLN A 3 -35.83 5.66 -2.78
C GLN A 3 -34.32 5.52 -2.57
N SER A 4 -33.87 5.36 -1.33
CA SER A 4 -32.45 5.18 -0.98
C SER A 4 -31.85 3.94 -1.64
N ILE A 5 -32.60 2.84 -1.79
CA ILE A 5 -32.11 1.61 -2.42
C ILE A 5 -31.91 1.82 -3.92
N ALA A 6 -32.82 2.55 -4.58
CA ALA A 6 -32.69 2.86 -6.00
C ALA A 6 -31.45 3.75 -6.28
N ILE A 7 -31.20 4.73 -5.41
CA ILE A 7 -30.05 5.63 -5.52
C ILE A 7 -28.73 4.84 -5.37
N ILE A 8 -28.63 4.01 -4.33
CA ILE A 8 -27.43 3.21 -4.07
C ILE A 8 -27.15 2.23 -5.22
N ASN A 9 -28.18 1.56 -5.74
CA ASN A 9 -28.02 0.66 -6.88
C ASN A 9 -27.50 1.39 -8.12
N ASN A 10 -28.02 2.59 -8.40
CA ASN A 10 -27.52 3.39 -9.51
C ASN A 10 -26.08 3.86 -9.27
N ALA A 11 -25.75 4.29 -8.06
CA ALA A 11 -24.40 4.71 -7.68
C ALA A 11 -23.38 3.58 -7.86
N PHE A 12 -23.69 2.36 -7.41
CA PHE A 12 -22.79 1.22 -7.60
C PHE A 12 -22.59 0.86 -9.06
N ARG A 13 -23.64 0.92 -9.89
CA ARG A 13 -23.50 0.66 -11.32
C ARG A 13 -22.56 1.68 -11.97
N VAL A 14 -22.76 2.97 -11.70
CA VAL A 14 -21.91 4.04 -12.24
C VAL A 14 -20.48 3.92 -11.71
N PHE A 15 -20.28 3.61 -10.43
CA PHE A 15 -18.94 3.42 -9.87
C PHE A 15 -18.20 2.24 -10.51
N ALA A 16 -18.90 1.12 -10.74
CA ALA A 16 -18.31 -0.02 -11.42
C ALA A 16 -17.91 0.33 -12.86
N ASP A 17 -18.80 1.00 -13.60
CA ASP A 17 -18.60 1.28 -15.02
C ASP A 17 -17.59 2.41 -15.28
N CYS A 18 -17.63 3.46 -14.47
CA CYS A 18 -16.86 4.70 -14.70
C CYS A 18 -15.61 4.83 -13.83
N CYS A 19 -15.41 3.96 -12.84
CA CYS A 19 -14.20 3.96 -12.01
C CYS A 19 -13.52 2.60 -12.05
N LEU A 20 -14.17 1.55 -11.54
CA LEU A 20 -13.52 0.25 -11.31
C LEU A 20 -12.98 -0.39 -12.59
N LYS A 21 -13.74 -0.36 -13.69
CA LYS A 21 -13.31 -0.97 -14.97
C LYS A 21 -12.01 -0.40 -15.55
N GLY A 22 -11.64 0.84 -15.18
CA GLY A 22 -10.45 1.51 -15.68
C GLY A 22 -9.31 1.61 -14.67
N ILE A 23 -9.42 0.95 -13.51
CA ILE A 23 -8.33 0.95 -12.54
C ILE A 23 -7.18 0.09 -13.06
N GLU A 24 -6.03 0.73 -13.24
CA GLU A 24 -4.78 0.08 -13.60
C GLU A 24 -3.72 0.35 -12.54
N ALA A 25 -2.82 -0.60 -12.34
CA ALA A 25 -1.70 -0.44 -11.44
C ALA A 25 -0.68 0.54 -12.04
N ASN A 26 -0.27 1.55 -11.25
CA ASN A 26 0.88 2.37 -11.60
C ASN A 26 2.17 1.60 -11.24
N GLU A 27 2.57 0.67 -12.10
CA GLU A 27 3.72 -0.20 -11.86
C GLU A 27 5.03 0.57 -11.65
N GLY A 28 5.20 1.72 -12.31
CA GLY A 28 6.36 2.58 -12.13
C GLY A 28 6.48 3.09 -10.70
N HIS A 29 5.36 3.53 -10.12
CA HIS A 29 5.31 4.00 -8.74
C HIS A 29 5.31 2.84 -7.72
N LEU A 30 4.81 1.66 -8.08
CA LEU A 30 4.85 0.49 -7.19
C LEU A 30 6.29 0.08 -6.82
N LYS A 31 7.27 0.27 -7.72
CA LYS A 31 8.69 0.06 -7.40
C LYS A 31 9.22 1.03 -6.34
N GLU A 32 8.64 2.21 -6.23
CA GLU A 32 8.97 3.15 -5.17
C GLU A 32 8.37 2.72 -3.83
N ALA A 33 7.23 2.01 -3.83
CA ALA A 33 6.66 1.44 -2.62
C ALA A 33 7.54 0.33 -2.00
N GLU A 34 8.34 -0.39 -2.80
CA GLU A 34 9.34 -1.36 -2.30
C GLU A 34 10.43 -0.68 -1.46
N LYS A 35 10.65 0.61 -1.67
CA LYS A 35 11.51 1.43 -0.83
C LYS A 35 10.84 1.76 0.52
N SER A 36 9.62 1.31 0.81
CA SER A 36 9.07 1.56 2.14
C SER A 36 9.82 0.76 3.21
N ALA A 37 10.01 1.35 4.39
CA ALA A 37 10.63 0.69 5.54
C ALA A 37 9.80 -0.50 6.07
N GLY A 38 8.62 -0.77 5.52
CA GLY A 38 7.74 -1.88 5.94
C GLY A 38 8.38 -3.27 5.75
N GLY A 39 9.26 -3.43 4.75
CA GLY A 39 9.97 -4.69 4.49
C GLY A 39 10.88 -5.15 5.64
N ILE A 40 11.37 -4.22 6.48
CA ILE A 40 12.25 -4.53 7.63
C ILE A 40 11.56 -5.46 8.65
N THR A 41 10.23 -5.46 8.69
CA THR A 41 9.48 -6.29 9.65
C THR A 41 9.63 -7.78 9.37
N ALA A 42 9.97 -8.15 8.13
CA ALA A 42 10.24 -9.54 7.75
C ALA A 42 11.48 -10.11 8.44
N VAL A 43 12.43 -9.27 8.88
CA VAL A 43 13.64 -9.72 9.58
C VAL A 43 13.47 -9.78 11.10
N ASN A 44 12.35 -9.31 11.66
CA ASN A 44 12.07 -9.36 13.10
C ASN A 44 12.29 -10.75 13.73
N PRO A 45 11.90 -11.88 13.11
CA PRO A 45 12.14 -13.21 13.69
C PRO A 45 13.62 -13.61 13.76
N HIS A 46 14.48 -12.98 12.95
CA HIS A 46 15.89 -13.34 12.83
C HIS A 46 16.81 -12.44 13.65
N ILE A 47 16.48 -11.16 13.80
CA ILE A 47 17.33 -10.16 14.48
C ILE A 47 16.66 -9.50 15.69
N GLY A 48 15.37 -9.77 15.93
CA GLY A 48 14.59 -9.15 16.99
C GLY A 48 14.08 -7.75 16.64
N TYR A 49 12.98 -7.36 17.30
CA TYR A 49 12.27 -6.10 17.03
C TYR A 49 13.15 -4.86 17.23
N GLU A 50 13.90 -4.79 18.34
CA GLU A 50 14.75 -3.64 18.65
C GLU A 50 15.85 -3.38 17.60
N ALA A 51 16.46 -4.46 17.08
CA ALA A 51 17.47 -4.34 16.04
C ALA A 51 16.85 -3.91 14.70
N ALA A 52 15.73 -4.53 14.32
CA ALA A 52 15.02 -4.18 13.10
C ALA A 52 14.49 -2.73 13.13
N ALA A 53 13.91 -2.30 14.25
CA ALA A 53 13.39 -0.93 14.42
C ALA A 53 14.49 0.13 14.31
N ARG A 54 15.70 -0.15 14.82
CA ARG A 54 16.86 0.74 14.68
C ARG A 54 17.30 0.88 13.22
N ILE A 55 17.44 -0.24 12.52
CA ILE A 55 17.82 -0.26 11.10
C ILE A 55 16.75 0.45 10.26
N ALA A 56 15.47 0.25 10.57
CA ALA A 56 14.35 0.95 9.91
C ALA A 56 14.46 2.46 10.06
N LYS A 57 14.76 2.93 11.28
CA LYS A 57 14.92 4.36 11.58
C LYS A 57 16.11 4.96 10.83
N GLU A 58 17.24 4.27 10.79
CA GLU A 58 18.44 4.68 10.03
C GLU A 58 18.16 4.73 8.52
N ALA A 59 17.51 3.69 7.98
CA ALA A 59 17.10 3.61 6.57
C ALA A 59 16.21 4.79 6.14
N ILE A 60 15.22 5.16 6.97
CA ILE A 60 14.33 6.31 6.72
C ILE A 60 15.12 7.62 6.74
N LEU A 61 16.04 7.79 7.69
CA LEU A 61 16.84 9.02 7.82
C LEU A 61 17.87 9.20 6.70
N GLU A 62 18.46 8.10 6.24
CA GLU A 62 19.49 8.12 5.20
C GLU A 62 18.93 7.99 3.77
N GLY A 63 17.62 7.71 3.63
CA GLY A 63 17.01 7.42 2.33
C GLY A 63 17.56 6.17 1.65
N LYS A 64 18.23 5.29 2.42
CA LYS A 64 18.81 4.02 1.97
C LYS A 64 17.86 2.90 2.36
N TYR A 65 17.57 2.02 1.43
CA TYR A 65 16.59 0.95 1.64
C TYR A 65 17.26 -0.41 1.69
N PHE A 66 16.65 -1.33 2.46
CA PHE A 66 17.13 -2.68 2.64
C PHE A 66 16.99 -3.49 1.34
N ARG A 67 17.96 -3.32 0.43
CA ARG A 67 18.33 -4.26 -0.64
C ARG A 67 19.64 -3.80 -1.31
N GLU A 68 20.76 -4.27 -0.76
CA GLU A 68 21.96 -4.64 -1.51
C GLU A 68 22.35 -6.06 -1.09
#